data_AF-A0A849ISF3-F1
#
_entry.id   AF-A0A849ISF3-F1
#
_cell.length_a   1.000
_cell.length_b   1.000
_cell.length_c   1.000
_cell.angle_alpha   90.00
_cell.angle_beta   90.00
_cell.angle_gamma   90.00
#
_symmetry.space_group_name_H-M   'P 1'
#
loop_
_entity.id
_entity.type
_entity.pdbx_description
1 polymer ?
#
loop_
_entity_poly.entity_id
_entity_poly.type
_entity_poly.pdbx_seq_one_letter_code
_entity_poly.pdbx_strand_id
1 'polypeptide(L)'
;MKKTIAFVLLMCSGSLAEAACAIPQEFWDWPRSGDAILSLKEIRPCMDQYLADPQSRIVIHSGKDTDSSLHAGEFQAWLVSLAVSPSRIEMKGDLPEKGVAIDTEKLK
;
A
#
# COMPACT_ATOMS: atom_id res chain seq x y z
N MET A 1 -8.05 1.49 57.68
CA MET A 1 -8.25 2.10 56.35
C MET A 1 -7.59 1.20 55.30
N LYS A 2 -8.37 0.46 54.50
CA LYS A 2 -7.85 -0.55 53.55
C LYS A 2 -7.86 0.07 52.14
N LYS A 3 -6.69 0.33 51.57
CA LYS A 3 -6.55 0.87 50.20
C LYS A 3 -6.42 -0.32 49.24
N THR A 4 -7.52 -0.65 48.56
CA THR A 4 -7.51 -1.61 47.45
C THR A 4 -6.96 -0.88 46.22
N ILE A 5 -5.72 -1.18 45.82
CA ILE A 5 -5.15 -0.68 44.57
C ILE A 5 -5.45 -1.73 43.49
N ALA A 6 -6.34 -1.38 42.57
CA ALA A 6 -6.62 -2.13 41.36
C ALA A 6 -5.50 -1.90 40.33
N PHE A 7 -4.98 -2.96 39.75
CA PHE A 7 -4.03 -2.91 38.64
C PHE A 7 -4.71 -3.53 37.42
N VAL A 8 -5.28 -2.69 36.55
CA VAL A 8 -5.84 -3.11 35.26
C VAL A 8 -4.75 -2.92 34.22
N LEU A 9 -4.13 -4.02 33.79
CA LEU A 9 -3.18 -4.05 32.69
C LEU A 9 -3.97 -4.17 31.38
N LEU A 10 -4.29 -3.04 30.77
CA LEU A 10 -4.93 -2.99 29.46
C LEU A 10 -3.85 -3.24 28.39
N MET A 11 -3.69 -4.51 27.99
CA MET A 11 -2.88 -4.90 26.85
C MET A 11 -3.61 -4.51 25.57
N CYS A 12 -3.33 -3.31 25.07
CA CYS A 12 -3.65 -2.93 23.70
C CYS A 12 -2.73 -3.70 22.75
N SER A 13 -3.13 -4.90 22.36
CA SER A 13 -2.60 -5.58 21.18
C SER A 13 -3.07 -4.83 19.93
N GLY A 14 -2.44 -3.70 19.65
CA GLY A 14 -2.62 -3.00 18.38
C GLY A 14 -1.95 -3.83 17.30
N SER A 15 -2.74 -4.50 16.46
CA SER A 15 -2.28 -4.84 15.12
C SER A 15 -1.94 -3.52 14.44
N LEU A 16 -0.65 -3.25 14.24
CA LEU A 16 -0.22 -2.28 13.25
C LEU A 16 -0.73 -2.80 11.91
N ALA A 17 -1.87 -2.28 11.45
CA ALA A 17 -2.12 -2.26 10.03
C ALA A 17 -0.97 -1.43 9.46
N GLU A 18 -0.06 -2.09 8.72
CA GLU A 18 0.99 -1.41 7.97
C GLU A 18 0.27 -0.32 7.15
N ALA A 19 0.71 0.93 7.29
CA ALA A 19 -0.01 2.05 6.73
C ALA A 19 0.16 2.02 5.20
N ALA A 20 -0.90 1.63 4.49
CA ALA A 20 -0.90 1.64 3.03
C ALA A 20 -0.56 3.04 2.49
N CYS A 21 0.36 3.09 1.52
CA CYS A 21 0.76 4.29 0.81
C CYS A 21 -0.30 4.62 -0.26
N ALA A 22 -1.16 5.59 0.01
CA ALA A 22 -2.19 6.03 -0.94
C ALA A 22 -1.59 6.83 -2.10
N ILE A 23 -2.04 6.55 -3.33
CA ILE A 23 -1.72 7.34 -4.51
C ILE A 23 -2.75 8.49 -4.58
N PRO A 24 -2.32 9.76 -4.58
CA PRO A 24 -3.24 10.90 -4.62
C PRO A 24 -4.14 10.86 -5.85
N GLN A 25 -5.41 11.27 -5.69
CA GLN A 25 -6.38 11.22 -6.79
C GLN A 25 -5.95 12.12 -7.95
N GLU A 26 -5.39 13.28 -7.63
CA GLU A 26 -4.90 14.27 -8.59
C GLU A 26 -3.78 13.73 -9.49
N PHE A 27 -3.04 12.69 -9.08
CA PHE A 27 -2.04 12.04 -9.94
C PHE A 27 -2.67 11.53 -11.23
N TRP A 28 -3.93 11.07 -11.15
CA TRP A 28 -4.64 10.50 -12.28
C TRP A 28 -5.10 11.55 -13.31
N ASP A 29 -5.09 12.83 -12.96
CA ASP A 29 -5.56 13.92 -13.83
C ASP A 29 -4.48 14.48 -14.77
N TRP A 30 -3.21 14.06 -14.62
CA TRP A 30 -2.07 14.51 -15.42
C TRP A 30 -1.59 13.44 -16.41
N PRO A 31 -0.76 13.78 -17.42
CA PRO A 31 -0.07 12.77 -18.20
C PRO A 31 0.80 11.87 -17.31
N ARG A 32 0.59 10.56 -17.41
CA ARG A 32 1.21 9.58 -16.51
C ARG A 32 2.30 8.81 -17.24
N SER A 33 3.41 8.57 -16.55
CA SER A 33 4.58 7.85 -17.07
C SER A 33 5.30 7.12 -15.93
N GLY A 34 6.21 6.20 -16.27
CA GLY A 34 7.08 5.57 -15.27
C GLY A 34 7.89 6.60 -14.46
N ASP A 35 8.39 7.65 -15.10
CA ASP A 35 9.13 8.73 -14.43
C ASP A 35 8.25 9.52 -13.44
N ALA A 36 6.96 9.68 -13.77
CA ALA A 36 6.00 10.33 -12.88
C ALA A 36 5.79 9.50 -11.60
N ILE A 37 5.79 8.17 -11.70
CA ILE A 37 5.73 7.27 -10.53
C ILE A 37 6.96 7.40 -9.65
N LEU A 38 8.15 7.41 -10.24
CA LEU A 38 9.39 7.58 -9.47
C LEU A 38 9.40 8.91 -8.68
N SER A 39 8.63 9.88 -9.14
CA SER A 39 8.49 11.19 -8.52
C SER A 39 7.43 11.26 -7.42
N LEU A 40 6.50 10.30 -7.32
CA LEU A 40 5.52 10.20 -6.24
C LEU A 40 6.24 9.94 -4.91
N LYS A 41 6.11 10.89 -3.98
CA LYS A 41 6.76 10.78 -2.66
C LYS A 41 5.98 9.87 -1.72
N GLU A 42 4.67 9.80 -1.95
CA GLU A 42 3.67 9.10 -1.17
C GLU A 42 3.93 7.59 -1.14
N ILE A 43 4.42 7.03 -2.26
CA ILE A 43 4.69 5.59 -2.38
C ILE A 43 6.08 5.16 -1.86
N ARG A 44 6.98 6.12 -1.60
CA ARG A 44 8.37 5.83 -1.23
C ARG A 44 8.51 4.92 -0.01
N PRO A 45 7.77 5.12 1.10
CA PRO A 45 7.91 4.24 2.27
C PRO A 45 7.64 2.77 1.94
N CYS A 46 6.59 2.49 1.16
CA CYS A 46 6.26 1.14 0.72
C CYS A 46 7.32 0.59 -0.25
N MET A 47 7.81 1.41 -1.19
CA MET A 47 8.87 0.97 -2.10
C MET A 47 10.19 0.68 -1.38
N ASP A 48 10.57 1.50 -0.39
CA ASP A 48 11.78 1.30 0.41
C ASP A 48 11.69 -0.02 1.20
N GLN A 49 10.52 -0.33 1.76
CA GLN A 49 10.27 -1.63 2.40
C GLN A 49 10.39 -2.80 1.43
N TYR A 50 9.79 -2.68 0.24
CA TYR A 50 9.86 -3.72 -0.80
C TYR A 50 11.30 -4.01 -1.25
N LEU A 51 12.10 -2.95 -1.40
CA LEU A 51 13.50 -3.05 -1.82
C LEU A 51 14.41 -3.59 -0.71
N ALA A 52 14.09 -3.33 0.56
CA ALA A 52 14.86 -3.81 1.69
C ALA A 52 14.73 -5.32 1.94
N ASP A 53 13.62 -5.95 1.52
CA ASP A 53 13.36 -7.36 1.75
C ASP A 53 13.07 -8.11 0.43
N PRO A 54 13.98 -8.99 -0.05
CA PRO A 54 13.73 -9.79 -1.25
C PRO A 54 12.62 -10.85 -1.07
N GLN A 55 12.18 -11.10 0.16
CA GLN A 55 11.04 -11.96 0.49
C GLN A 55 9.76 -11.17 0.77
N SER A 56 9.63 -9.95 0.24
CA SER A 56 8.40 -9.17 0.28
C SER A 56 7.67 -9.15 -1.06
N ARG A 57 6.48 -8.58 -1.13
CA ARG A 57 5.71 -8.29 -2.35
C ARG A 57 4.98 -6.96 -2.20
N ILE A 58 4.70 -6.31 -3.32
CA ILE A 58 3.81 -5.15 -3.37
C ILE A 58 2.39 -5.67 -3.51
N VAL A 59 1.47 -5.13 -2.71
CA VAL A 59 0.03 -5.35 -2.87
C VAL A 59 -0.60 -4.05 -3.30
N ILE A 60 -1.23 -4.04 -4.48
CA ILE A 60 -1.97 -2.90 -5.02
C ILE A 60 -3.43 -3.06 -4.62
N HIS A 61 -3.90 -2.14 -3.79
CA HIS A 61 -5.28 -2.04 -3.35
C HIS A 61 -6.03 -1.04 -4.23
N SER A 62 -7.22 -1.40 -4.71
CA SER A 62 -8.09 -0.54 -5.49
C SER A 62 -9.48 -0.44 -4.90
N GLY A 63 -10.14 0.69 -5.15
CA GLY A 63 -11.59 0.81 -5.00
C GLY A 63 -12.33 -0.21 -5.89
N LYS A 64 -13.60 -0.46 -5.56
CA LYS A 64 -14.47 -1.39 -6.29
C LYS A 64 -15.02 -0.82 -7.60
N ASP A 65 -14.82 0.47 -7.85
CA ASP A 65 -15.25 1.12 -9.09
C ASP A 65 -14.29 0.82 -10.26
N THR A 66 -14.80 1.05 -11.46
CA THR A 66 -14.08 0.78 -12.72
C THR A 66 -12.80 1.61 -12.84
N ASP A 67 -12.85 2.89 -12.46
CA ASP A 67 -11.71 3.80 -12.63
C ASP A 67 -10.56 3.40 -11.71
N SER A 68 -10.86 3.09 -10.45
CA SER A 68 -9.88 2.55 -9.50
C SER A 68 -9.23 1.27 -10.00
N SER A 69 -10.01 0.36 -10.59
CA SER A 69 -9.50 -0.90 -11.14
C SER A 69 -8.59 -0.67 -12.35
N LEU A 70 -8.96 0.28 -13.23
CA LEU A 70 -8.14 0.68 -14.38
C LEU A 70 -6.83 1.32 -13.94
N HIS A 71 -6.89 2.26 -12.99
CA HIS A 71 -5.72 2.92 -12.43
C HIS A 71 -4.76 1.95 -11.74
N ALA A 72 -5.28 0.97 -11.00
CA ALA A 72 -4.46 -0.07 -10.39
C ALA A 72 -3.74 -0.95 -11.43
N GLY A 73 -4.41 -1.28 -12.54
CA GLY A 73 -3.79 -2.00 -13.65
C GLY A 73 -2.72 -1.19 -14.37
N GLU A 74 -2.97 0.11 -14.61
CA GLU A 74 -1.99 1.03 -15.19
C GLU A 74 -0.76 1.17 -14.28
N PHE A 75 -0.98 1.29 -12.97
CA PHE A 75 0.07 1.34 -11.96
C PHE A 75 0.93 0.08 -11.96
N GLN A 76 0.31 -1.10 -11.98
CA GLN A 76 1.01 -2.38 -12.10
C GLN A 76 1.91 -2.41 -13.35
N ALA A 77 1.38 -2.02 -14.51
CA ALA A 77 2.12 -2.05 -15.77
C ALA A 77 3.39 -1.18 -15.70
N TRP A 78 3.30 -0.02 -15.06
CA TRP A 78 4.47 0.82 -14.85
C TRP A 78 5.46 0.23 -13.85
N LEU A 79 5.02 -0.33 -12.73
CA LEU A 79 5.93 -1.02 -11.81
C LEU A 79 6.72 -2.13 -12.52
N VAL A 80 6.04 -2.91 -13.37
CA VAL A 80 6.69 -3.94 -14.20
C VAL A 80 7.70 -3.31 -15.16
N SER A 81 7.36 -2.19 -15.80
CA SER A 81 8.29 -1.46 -16.67
C SER A 81 9.52 -0.91 -15.92
N LEU A 82 9.36 -0.60 -14.63
CA LEU A 82 10.41 -0.19 -13.69
C LEU A 82 11.13 -1.38 -13.04
N ALA A 83 11.02 -2.58 -13.64
CA ALA A 83 11.67 -3.81 -13.25
C ALA A 83 11.23 -4.39 -11.88
N VAL A 84 10.06 -4.02 -11.37
CA VAL A 84 9.42 -4.77 -10.27
C VAL A 84 8.97 -6.11 -10.82
N SER A 85 9.37 -7.21 -10.17
CA SER A 85 9.01 -8.56 -10.60
C SER A 85 7.48 -8.77 -10.56
N PRO A 86 6.82 -9.12 -11.68
CA PRO A 86 5.37 -9.34 -11.71
C PRO A 86 4.88 -10.41 -10.71
N SER A 87 5.71 -11.43 -10.44
CA SER A 87 5.41 -12.48 -9.46
C SER A 87 5.38 -12.00 -8.00
N ARG A 88 5.89 -10.79 -7.74
CA ARG A 88 5.90 -10.13 -6.43
C ARG A 88 4.93 -8.93 -6.40
N ILE A 89 3.94 -8.91 -7.29
CA ILE A 89 2.85 -7.93 -7.28
C ILE A 89 1.53 -8.68 -7.14
N GLU A 90 0.72 -8.33 -6.15
CA GLU A 90 -0.67 -8.78 -5.99
C GLU A 90 -1.61 -7.60 -6.20
N MET A 91 -2.82 -7.85 -6.72
CA MET A 91 -3.87 -6.84 -6.85
C MET A 91 -5.10 -7.26 -6.04
N LYS A 92 -5.68 -6.33 -5.28
CA LYS A 92 -6.88 -6.52 -4.47
C LYS A 92 -7.86 -5.36 -4.68
N GLY A 93 -9.13 -5.66 -4.95
CA GLY A 93 -10.22 -4.69 -5.07
C GLY A 93 -10.97 -4.51 -3.74
N ASP A 94 -10.24 -4.17 -2.68
CA ASP A 94 -10.71 -4.23 -1.30
C ASP A 94 -10.82 -2.86 -0.60
N LEU A 95 -10.45 -1.76 -1.27
CA LEU A 95 -10.66 -0.44 -0.69
C LEU A 95 -12.17 -0.13 -0.58
N PRO A 96 -12.61 0.42 0.56
CA PRO A 96 -14.01 0.82 0.75
C PRO A 96 -14.38 2.04 -0.11
N GLU A 97 -13.40 2.91 -0.35
CA GLU A 97 -13.54 4.14 -1.13
C GLU A 97 -12.83 4.02 -2.48
N LYS A 98 -13.15 4.94 -3.40
CA LYS A 98 -12.43 5.07 -4.66
C LYS A 98 -10.96 5.41 -4.43
N GLY A 99 -10.09 4.93 -5.31
CA GLY A 99 -8.66 5.25 -5.30
C GLY A 99 -7.77 4.02 -5.45
N VAL A 100 -6.47 4.28 -5.34
CA VAL A 100 -5.42 3.25 -5.39
C VAL A 100 -4.46 3.48 -4.23
N ALA A 101 -4.08 2.42 -3.55
CA ALA A 101 -3.05 2.44 -2.51
C ALA A 101 -2.15 1.22 -2.68
N ILE A 102 -0.96 1.27 -2.09
CA ILE A 102 -0.07 0.11 -2.02
C ILE A 102 0.34 -0.21 -0.60
N ASP A 103 0.61 -1.49 -0.36
CA ASP A 103 1.27 -1.98 0.84
C ASP A 103 2.41 -2.93 0.45
N THR A 104 3.34 -3.18 1.37
CA THR A 104 4.39 -4.19 1.24
C THR A 104 4.17 -5.31 2.25
N GLU A 105 3.87 -6.50 1.74
CA GLU A 105 3.65 -7.68 2.57
C GLU A 105 4.82 -8.67 2.44
N LYS A 106 5.10 -9.46 3.49
CA LYS A 106 6.03 -10.60 3.39
C LYS A 106 5.41 -11.75 2.58
N LEU A 107 6.23 -12.40 1.76
CA LEU A 107 5.91 -13.68 1.15
C LEU A 107 5.81 -14.74 2.26
N LYS A 108 4.73 -15.50 2.24
CA LYS A 108 4.48 -16.60 3.19
C LYS A 108 5.19 -17.87 2.79
#